data_AF-A0A1F5EGU9-F1
#
_entry.id   AF-A0A1F5EGU9-F1
#
_cell.length_a   1.000
_cell.length_b   1.000
_cell.length_c   1.000
_cell.angle_alpha   90.00
_cell.angle_beta   90.00
_cell.angle_gamma   90.00
#
_symmetry.space_group_name_H-M   'P 1'
#
loop_
_entity.id
_entity.type
_entity.pdbx_description
1 polymer ?
#
loop_
_entity_poly.entity_id
_entity_poly.type
_entity_poly.pdbx_seq_one_letter_code
_entity_poly.pdbx_strand_id
1 'polypeptide(L)'
;MKKQMTEIKIKNFLDDIKISHDAKDFWTRIAGKLSPEEIEAFIILKKENPQDLVRAIEILMRREKALLGKDTKTLKEIFEEEKNMFKDLI
;
A
#
# COMPACT_ATOMS: atom_id res chain seq x y z
N MET A 1 9.80 24.23 5.38
CA MET A 1 8.51 24.01 6.08
C MET A 1 7.52 23.12 5.33
N LYS A 2 7.38 23.21 3.98
CA LYS A 2 6.45 22.35 3.22
C LYS A 2 6.73 20.84 3.32
N LYS A 3 7.98 20.37 3.24
CA LYS A 3 8.32 18.92 3.30
C LYS A 3 7.96 18.24 4.64
N GLN A 4 8.24 18.89 5.78
CA GLN A 4 7.97 18.32 7.11
C GLN A 4 6.47 18.16 7.42
N MET A 5 5.62 19.10 6.98
CA MET A 5 4.17 18.96 7.13
C MET A 5 3.61 17.80 6.29
N THR A 6 4.20 17.50 5.13
CA THR A 6 3.81 16.36 4.30
C THR A 6 4.22 15.03 4.97
N GLU A 7 5.43 14.94 5.52
CA GLU A 7 5.92 13.74 6.22
C GLU A 7 5.08 13.37 7.45
N ILE A 8 4.65 14.35 8.26
CA ILE A 8 3.82 14.11 9.45
C ILE A 8 2.41 13.64 9.05
N LYS A 9 1.84 14.20 7.98
CA LYS A 9 0.51 13.79 7.47
C LYS A 9 0.52 12.38 6.87
N ILE A 10 1.64 11.96 6.29
CA ILE A 10 1.81 10.64 5.72
C ILE A 10 1.95 9.57 6.80
N LYS A 11 2.64 9.86 7.92
CA LYS A 11 2.79 8.89 9.03
C LYS A 11 1.45 8.51 9.66
N ASN A 12 0.56 9.48 9.84
CA ASN A 12 -0.77 9.26 10.45
C ASN A 12 -1.83 8.89 9.41
N PHE A 13 -1.42 8.63 8.15
CA PHE A 13 -2.35 8.43 7.02
C PHE A 13 -3.30 7.23 7.22
N LEU A 14 -2.91 6.23 8.01
CA LEU A 14 -3.70 5.01 8.21
C LEU A 14 -4.25 4.87 9.63
N ASP A 15 -4.23 5.94 10.44
CA ASP A 15 -4.63 5.86 11.85
C ASP A 15 -6.11 5.51 12.04
N ASP A 16 -6.95 6.04 11.15
CA ASP A 16 -8.40 5.86 11.06
C ASP A 16 -8.81 4.63 10.23
N ILE A 17 -7.86 3.89 9.65
CA ILE A 17 -8.13 2.67 8.88
C ILE A 17 -7.86 1.43 9.75
N LYS A 18 -8.80 0.50 9.78
CA LYS A 18 -8.68 -0.76 10.52
C LYS A 18 -7.79 -1.75 9.76
N ILE A 19 -6.49 -1.70 10.01
CA ILE A 19 -5.48 -2.63 9.49
C ILE A 19 -4.59 -3.19 10.61
N SER A 20 -3.82 -4.24 10.28
CA SER A 20 -2.84 -4.82 11.19
C SER A 20 -1.72 -3.83 11.55
N HIS A 21 -1.08 -4.05 12.70
CA HIS A 21 0.09 -3.28 13.11
C HIS A 21 1.23 -3.39 12.09
N ASP A 22 1.50 -4.60 11.61
CA ASP A 22 2.46 -4.87 10.51
C ASP A 22 2.23 -3.98 9.28
N ALA A 23 0.97 -3.76 8.88
CA ALA A 23 0.64 -2.94 7.73
C ALA A 23 0.90 -1.45 7.98
N LYS A 24 0.67 -0.96 9.21
CA LYS A 24 1.02 0.42 9.61
C LYS A 24 2.52 0.64 9.63
N ASP A 25 3.27 -0.33 10.14
CA ASP A 25 4.73 -0.30 10.16
C ASP A 25 5.30 -0.38 8.73
N PHE A 26 4.74 -1.25 7.90
CA PHE A 26 5.05 -1.31 6.48
C PHE A 26 4.83 0.03 5.79
N TRP A 27 3.66 0.64 5.97
CA TRP A 27 3.34 1.95 5.40
C TRP A 27 4.35 3.01 5.82
N THR A 28 4.67 3.10 7.10
CA THR A 28 5.64 4.08 7.62
C THR A 28 7.02 3.93 6.96
N ARG A 29 7.42 2.71 6.58
CA ARG A 29 8.69 2.44 5.87
C ARG A 29 8.63 2.81 4.39
N ILE A 30 7.51 2.58 3.71
CA ILE A 30 7.41 2.79 2.25
C ILE A 30 6.95 4.19 1.88
N ALA A 31 6.18 4.87 2.72
CA ALA A 31 5.48 6.08 2.31
C ALA A 31 6.42 7.27 2.04
N GLY A 32 7.62 7.26 2.62
CA GLY A 32 8.67 8.23 2.28
C GLY A 32 9.41 7.95 0.96
N LYS A 33 9.15 6.80 0.32
CA LYS A 33 9.73 6.37 -0.96
C LYS A 33 8.74 6.50 -2.12
N LEU A 34 7.46 6.71 -1.82
CA LEU A 34 6.42 6.85 -2.82
C LEU A 34 6.55 8.18 -3.55
N SER A 35 6.25 8.15 -4.85
CA SER A 35 6.13 9.38 -5.65
C SER A 35 4.89 10.18 -5.20
N PRO A 36 4.83 11.49 -5.51
CA PRO A 36 3.63 12.29 -5.26
C PRO A 36 2.36 11.69 -5.89
N GLU A 37 2.46 11.13 -7.09
CA GLU A 37 1.36 10.51 -7.83
C GLU A 37 0.87 9.23 -7.13
N GLU A 38 1.79 8.41 -6.62
CA GLU A 38 1.45 7.22 -5.84
C GLU A 38 0.73 7.61 -4.54
N ILE A 39 1.23 8.63 -3.83
CA ILE A 39 0.59 9.15 -2.61
C ILE A 39 -0.81 9.68 -2.92
N GLU A 40 -1.01 10.38 -4.03
CA GLU A 40 -2.31 10.86 -4.46
C GLU A 40 -3.28 9.72 -4.75
N ALA A 41 -2.83 8.66 -5.43
CA ALA A 41 -3.63 7.45 -5.66
C ALA A 41 -4.07 6.82 -4.33
N PHE A 42 -3.18 6.71 -3.34
CA PHE A 42 -3.54 6.23 -2.01
C PHE A 42 -4.56 7.14 -1.31
N ILE A 43 -4.42 8.47 -1.41
CA ILE A 43 -5.38 9.44 -0.85
C ILE A 43 -6.77 9.27 -1.48
N ILE A 44 -6.83 9.08 -2.80
CA ILE A 44 -8.08 8.84 -3.53
C ILE A 44 -8.71 7.52 -3.05
N LEU A 45 -7.93 6.44 -3.02
CA LEU A 45 -8.41 5.14 -2.52
C LEU A 45 -8.94 5.25 -1.09
N LYS A 46 -8.27 5.97 -0.19
CA LYS A 46 -8.73 6.18 1.18
C LYS A 46 -10.12 6.82 1.26
N LYS A 47 -10.42 7.75 0.36
CA LYS A 47 -11.69 8.48 0.34
C LYS A 47 -12.79 7.68 -0.35
N GLU A 48 -12.50 7.12 -1.50
CA GLU A 48 -13.48 6.51 -2.40
C GLU A 48 -13.71 5.03 -2.09
N ASN A 49 -12.63 4.29 -1.81
CA ASN A 49 -12.70 2.86 -1.51
C ASN A 49 -11.63 2.42 -0.49
N PRO A 50 -11.88 2.63 0.82
CA PRO A 50 -10.91 2.30 1.86
C PRO A 50 -10.63 0.80 1.97
N GLN A 51 -11.50 -0.08 1.45
CA GLN A 51 -11.23 -1.52 1.43
C GLN A 51 -10.15 -1.87 0.40
N ASP A 52 -10.20 -1.26 -0.78
CA ASP A 52 -9.17 -1.42 -1.80
C ASP A 52 -7.83 -0.85 -1.34
N LEU A 53 -7.84 0.25 -0.56
CA LEU A 53 -6.64 0.76 0.12
C LEU A 53 -6.00 -0.32 1.01
N VAL A 54 -6.80 -0.95 1.88
CA VAL A 54 -6.29 -2.01 2.78
C VAL A 54 -5.70 -3.14 1.96
N ARG A 55 -6.42 -3.62 0.95
CA ARG A 55 -5.98 -4.70 0.07
C ARG A 55 -4.68 -4.37 -0.66
N ALA A 56 -4.55 -3.14 -1.19
CA ALA A 56 -3.34 -2.69 -1.86
C ALA A 56 -2.13 -2.70 -0.92
N ILE A 57 -2.30 -2.22 0.32
CA ILE A 57 -1.23 -2.24 1.33
C ILE A 57 -0.82 -3.68 1.68
N GLU A 58 -1.79 -4.58 1.83
CA GLU A 58 -1.52 -6.00 2.12
C GLU A 58 -0.76 -6.70 0.98
N ILE A 59 -1.15 -6.45 -0.27
CA ILE A 59 -0.46 -6.96 -1.46
C ILE A 59 0.99 -6.46 -1.50
N LEU A 60 1.19 -5.16 -1.30
CA LEU A 60 2.53 -4.57 -1.29
C LEU A 60 3.41 -5.14 -0.17
N MET A 61 2.84 -5.32 1.03
CA MET A 61 3.55 -5.93 2.15
C MET A 61 3.91 -7.39 1.87
N ARG A 62 2.98 -8.20 1.34
CA ARG A 62 3.23 -9.61 0.97
C ARG A 62 4.30 -9.68 -0.11
N ARG A 63 4.28 -8.78 -1.08
CA ARG A 63 5.26 -8.69 -2.16
C ARG A 63 6.65 -8.35 -1.63
N GLU A 64 6.78 -7.38 -0.73
CA GLU A 64 8.06 -7.06 -0.08
C GLU A 64 8.62 -8.29 0.66
N LYS A 65 7.78 -8.95 1.49
CA LYS A 65 8.17 -10.16 2.23
C LYS A 65 8.63 -11.27 1.28
N ALA A 66 7.90 -11.51 0.19
CA ALA A 66 8.24 -12.53 -0.79
C ALA A 66 9.54 -12.21 -1.57
N LEU A 67 9.77 -10.94 -1.92
CA LEU A 67 11.02 -10.49 -2.55
C LEU A 67 12.22 -10.71 -1.62
N LEU A 68 12.10 -10.34 -0.35
CA LEU A 68 13.15 -10.53 0.65
C LEU A 68 13.45 -12.01 0.90
N GLY A 69 12.40 -12.84 0.95
CA GLY A 69 12.50 -14.30 1.11
C GLY A 69 12.89 -15.06 -0.15
N LYS A 70 12.99 -14.38 -1.31
CA LYS A 70 13.13 -15.00 -2.64
C LYS A 70 12.07 -16.07 -2.92
N ASP A 71 10.86 -15.86 -2.38
CA ASP A 71 9.71 -16.76 -2.55
C ASP A 71 9.03 -16.51 -3.90
N THR A 72 9.52 -17.19 -4.93
CA THR A 72 9.00 -17.06 -6.29
C THR A 72 7.57 -17.59 -6.43
N LYS A 73 7.13 -18.50 -5.56
CA LYS A 73 5.77 -19.05 -5.58
C LYS A 73 4.78 -17.98 -5.13
N THR A 74 5.03 -17.36 -3.98
CA THR A 74 4.17 -16.28 -3.48
C THR A 74 4.19 -15.06 -4.40
N LEU A 75 5.33 -14.72 -5.02
CA LEU A 75 5.37 -13.66 -6.03
C LEU A 75 4.45 -13.95 -7.22
N LYS A 76 4.44 -15.19 -7.72
CA LYS A 76 3.55 -15.59 -8.82
C LYS A 76 2.08 -15.48 -8.43
N GLU A 77 1.72 -15.90 -7.21
CA GLU A 77 0.35 -15.77 -6.69
C GLU A 77 -0.08 -14.30 -6.57
N ILE A 78 0.82 -13.42 -6.10
CA ILE A 78 0.57 -11.98 -6.01
C ILE A 78 0.35 -11.36 -7.38
N PHE A 79 1.18 -11.69 -8.38
CA PHE A 79 1.01 -11.15 -9.73
C PHE A 79 -0.31 -11.56 -10.36
N GLU A 80 -0.77 -12.80 -10.12
CA GLU A 80 -2.06 -13.25 -10.61
C GLU A 80 -3.22 -12.53 -9.89
N GLU A 81 -3.08 -12.27 -8.58
CA GLU A 81 -4.02 -11.45 -7.81
C GLU A 81 -4.11 -10.01 -8.35
N GLU A 82 -2.97 -9.34 -8.51
CA GLU A 82 -2.88 -7.99 -9.09
C GLU A 82 -3.57 -7.96 -10.46
N LYS A 83 -3.27 -8.93 -11.34
CA LYS A 83 -3.89 -9.04 -12.67
C LYS A 83 -5.41 -9.20 -12.61
N ASN A 84 -5.92 -9.97 -11.66
CA ASN A 84 -7.36 -10.19 -11.52
C ASN A 84 -8.10 -8.96 -10.96
N MET A 85 -7.45 -8.14 -10.13
CA MET A 85 -8.04 -6.87 -9.66
C MET A 85 -8.36 -5.90 -10.81
N PHE A 86 -7.60 -5.96 -11.90
CA PHE A 86 -7.84 -5.14 -13.09
C PHE A 86 -8.78 -5.77 -14.12
N LYS A 87 -9.19 -7.03 -13.94
CA LYS A 87 -10.11 -7.70 -14.89
C LYS A 87 -11.57 -7.31 -14.68
N ASP A 88 -11.98 -6.95 -13.46
CA ASP A 88 -13.36 -6.53 -13.18
C ASP A 88 -13.65 -5.08 -13.65
N LEU A 89 -12.64 -4.40 -14.21
CA LEU A 89 -12.72 -3.02 -14.71
C LEU A 89 -12.86 -2.93 -16.25
N ILE A 90 -12.87 -4.06 -16.97
CA ILE A 90 -12.97 -4.14 -18.44
C ILE A 90 -14.12 -5.07 -18.82
#